data_AF-A0AAW2RE07-F1
#
_entry.id   AF-A0AAW2RE07-F1
#
_cell.length_a   1.000
_cell.length_b   1.000
_cell.length_c   1.000
_cell.angle_alpha   90.00
_cell.angle_beta   90.00
_cell.angle_gamma   90.00
#
_symmetry.space_group_name_H-M   'P 1'
#
loop_
_entity.id
_entity.type
_entity.pdbx_description
1 polymer ?
#
loop_
_entity_poly.entity_id
_entity_poly.type
_entity_poly.pdbx_seq_one_letter_code
_entity_poly.pdbx_strand_id
1 'polypeptide(L)'
;MFRVLITIGSLFSFLLAIGCGYVYVLPNLTLAFHNNESRFSSSNSSTSVCDVFDGNWVLDDSYPLYNASECPFVEQGFNCLANGRMDDDYLKWRWRPKNCDIPKVNVQRALEALRNKRVVFVGDSMSRTQWESLIVC
;
A
#
# COMPACT_ATOMS: atom_id res chain seq x y z
N MET A 1 -51.79 21.77 -4.72
CA MET A 1 -51.18 21.99 -3.39
C MET A 1 -50.84 20.69 -2.65
N PHE A 2 -51.80 19.77 -2.45
CA PHE A 2 -51.58 18.55 -1.67
C PHE A 2 -50.45 17.63 -2.17
N ARG A 3 -50.33 17.45 -3.49
CA ARG A 3 -49.26 16.62 -4.11
C ARG A 3 -47.85 17.20 -3.94
N VAL A 4 -47.73 18.53 -3.88
CA VAL A 4 -46.44 19.22 -3.71
C VAL A 4 -45.93 19.08 -2.26
N LEU A 5 -46.86 19.08 -1.30
CA LEU A 5 -46.52 18.88 0.11
C LEU A 5 -45.99 17.46 0.37
N ILE A 6 -46.59 16.45 -0.29
CA ILE A 6 -46.16 15.05 -0.19
C ILE A 6 -44.75 14.86 -0.79
N THR A 7 -44.46 15.48 -1.93
CA THR A 7 -43.14 15.36 -2.57
C THR A 7 -42.04 16.01 -1.73
N ILE A 8 -42.30 17.17 -1.15
CA ILE A 8 -41.34 17.86 -0.28
C ILE A 8 -41.09 17.07 1.01
N GLY A 9 -42.16 16.55 1.63
CA GLY A 9 -42.04 15.71 2.82
C GLY A 9 -41.25 14.43 2.57
N SER A 10 -41.47 13.79 1.42
CA SER A 10 -40.72 12.60 1.02
C SER A 10 -39.23 12.90 0.81
N LEU A 11 -38.90 13.98 0.07
CA LEU A 11 -37.52 14.39 -0.15
C LEU A 11 -36.80 14.74 1.16
N PHE A 12 -37.46 15.44 2.07
CA PHE A 12 -36.88 15.76 3.38
C PHE A 12 -36.61 14.50 4.21
N SER A 13 -37.54 13.53 4.19
CA SER A 13 -37.36 12.23 4.84
C SER A 13 -36.18 11.44 4.27
N PHE A 14 -36.04 11.41 2.93
CA PHE A 14 -34.90 10.77 2.27
C PHE A 14 -33.56 11.44 2.63
N LEU A 15 -33.50 12.77 2.65
CA LEU A 15 -32.28 13.50 3.01
C LEU A 15 -31.90 13.30 4.48
N LEU A 16 -32.88 13.25 5.39
CA LEU A 16 -32.63 12.92 6.79
C LEU A 16 -32.11 11.49 6.97
N ALA A 17 -32.67 10.52 6.24
CA ALA A 17 -32.21 9.14 6.30
C ALA A 17 -30.76 8.98 5.81
N ILE A 18 -30.40 9.64 4.71
CA ILE A 18 -29.04 9.66 4.17
C ILE A 18 -28.08 10.37 5.14
N GLY A 19 -28.48 11.53 5.67
CA GLY A 19 -27.67 12.29 6.63
C GLY A 19 -27.40 11.51 7.91
N CYS A 20 -28.42 10.89 8.50
CA CYS A 20 -28.27 10.02 9.66
C CYS A 20 -27.36 8.83 9.36
N GLY A 21 -27.57 8.13 8.23
CA GLY A 21 -26.71 7.03 7.81
C GLY A 21 -25.25 7.43 7.68
N TYR A 22 -24.97 8.59 7.07
CA TYR A 22 -23.62 9.15 6.94
C TYR A 22 -22.98 9.42 8.31
N VAL A 23 -23.72 10.04 9.24
CA VAL A 23 -23.25 10.35 10.60
C VAL A 23 -22.98 9.08 11.43
N TYR A 24 -23.68 7.97 11.20
CA TYR A 24 -23.39 6.70 11.89
C TYR A 24 -22.23 5.91 11.27
N VAL A 25 -22.04 6.00 9.95
CA VAL A 25 -21.01 5.21 9.24
C VAL A 25 -19.63 5.87 9.33
N LEU A 26 -19.52 7.19 9.23
CA LEU A 26 -18.22 7.87 9.23
C LEU A 26 -17.41 7.82 10.54
N PRO A 27 -17.98 7.98 11.75
CA PRO A 27 -17.18 7.98 12.97
C PRO A 27 -16.55 6.62 13.26
N ASN A 28 -17.20 5.52 12.88
CA ASN A 28 -16.60 4.19 12.96
C ASN A 28 -15.42 4.01 11.99
N LEU A 29 -15.50 4.63 10.81
CA LEU A 29 -14.42 4.57 9.82
C LEU A 29 -13.20 5.40 10.26
N THR A 30 -13.41 6.62 10.79
CA THR A 30 -12.31 7.45 11.32
C THR A 30 -11.67 6.82 12.56
N LEU A 31 -12.45 6.21 13.45
CA LEU A 31 -11.92 5.48 14.61
C LEU A 31 -11.09 4.25 14.19
N ALA A 32 -11.51 3.52 13.15
CA ALA A 32 -10.76 2.40 12.61
C ALA A 32 -9.41 2.82 12.00
N PHE A 33 -9.33 4.01 11.40
CA PHE A 33 -8.07 4.56 10.87
C PHE A 33 -7.10 5.00 11.97
N HIS A 34 -7.57 5.73 13.00
CA HIS A 34 -6.69 6.22 14.07
C HIS A 34 -6.07 5.13 14.94
N ASN A 35 -6.76 3.99 15.12
CA ASN A 35 -6.23 2.87 15.91
C ASN A 35 -5.06 2.12 15.23
N ASN A 36 -4.85 2.31 13.92
CA ASN A 36 -3.71 1.71 13.20
C ASN A 36 -2.47 2.61 13.21
N GLU A 37 -2.64 3.93 13.34
CA GLU A 37 -1.54 4.89 13.42
C GLU A 37 -0.83 4.85 14.79
N SER A 38 -1.56 4.51 15.85
CA SER A 38 -1.03 4.45 17.22
C SER A 38 -0.08 3.28 17.51
N ARG A 39 0.14 2.35 16.57
CA ARG A 39 1.17 1.29 16.71
C ARG A 39 2.52 1.64 16.12
N PHE A 40 2.67 2.80 15.47
CA PHE A 40 3.96 3.21 14.89
C PHE A 40 4.41 4.58 15.44
N SER A 41 4.70 4.65 16.72
CA SER A 41 5.76 5.53 17.26
C SER A 41 5.89 5.38 18.76
N SER A 42 7.02 4.85 19.22
CA SER A 42 7.71 5.35 20.41
C SER A 42 9.05 4.64 20.59
N SER A 43 10.08 5.12 19.88
CA SER A 43 11.42 5.11 20.45
C SER A 43 11.90 6.56 20.55
N ASN A 44 11.86 7.09 21.77
CA ASN A 44 12.49 8.36 22.11
C ASN A 44 14.00 8.27 21.87
N SER A 45 14.48 8.86 20.79
CA SER A 45 15.81 9.46 20.74
C SER A 45 15.74 10.63 19.74
N SER A 46 16.55 11.66 19.95
CA SER A 46 16.68 12.89 19.16
C SER A 46 17.09 12.64 17.70
N THR A 47 16.29 11.88 16.98
CA THR A 47 16.52 11.42 15.61
C THR A 47 15.70 12.33 14.73
N SER A 48 16.35 12.98 13.78
CA SER A 48 15.67 13.59 12.63
C SER A 48 14.57 12.65 12.13
N VAL A 49 13.37 13.18 11.89
CA VAL A 49 12.26 12.42 11.29
C VAL A 49 12.80 11.68 10.05
N CYS A 50 12.67 10.37 10.04
CA CYS A 50 13.09 9.52 8.92
C CYS A 50 12.09 9.71 7.78
N ASP A 51 12.42 10.60 6.85
CA ASP A 51 11.70 10.71 5.59
C ASP A 51 12.17 9.60 4.64
N VAL A 52 11.33 8.59 4.44
CA VAL A 52 11.62 7.45 3.56
C VAL A 52 11.63 7.82 2.08
N PHE A 53 11.07 8.98 1.72
CA PHE A 53 11.02 9.47 0.34
C PHE A 53 12.20 10.38 0.00
N ASP A 54 12.98 10.85 0.98
CA ASP A 54 14.21 11.61 0.77
C ASP A 54 15.46 10.75 0.95
N GLY A 55 16.08 10.40 -0.17
CA GLY A 55 17.14 9.42 -0.24
C GLY A 55 17.86 9.43 -1.58
N ASN A 56 18.74 8.45 -1.76
CA ASN A 56 19.44 8.22 -3.01
C ASN A 56 19.45 6.72 -3.34
N TRP A 57 19.58 6.41 -4.62
CA TRP A 57 19.86 5.05 -5.08
C TRP A 57 21.33 4.71 -4.84
N VAL A 58 21.59 3.54 -4.26
CA VAL A 58 22.92 3.00 -3.99
C VAL A 58 23.03 1.59 -4.55
N LEU A 59 24.22 1.17 -4.95
CA LEU A 59 24.48 -0.21 -5.35
C LEU A 59 24.61 -1.09 -4.10
N ASP A 60 23.97 -2.25 -4.13
CA ASP A 60 24.00 -3.25 -3.06
C ASP A 60 24.17 -4.65 -3.69
N ASP A 61 25.32 -5.28 -3.45
CA ASP A 61 25.66 -6.60 -4.01
C ASP A 61 24.76 -7.74 -3.49
N SER A 62 23.97 -7.47 -2.43
CA SER A 62 23.00 -8.43 -1.92
C SER A 62 21.65 -8.42 -2.64
N TYR A 63 21.49 -7.55 -3.64
CA TYR A 63 20.33 -7.50 -4.53
C TYR A 63 20.58 -8.29 -5.83
N PRO A 64 19.52 -8.78 -6.51
CA PRO A 64 18.09 -8.59 -6.21
C PRO A 64 17.56 -9.41 -5.03
N LEU A 65 16.42 -9.00 -4.48
CA LEU A 65 15.74 -9.72 -3.38
C LEU A 65 15.14 -11.07 -3.82
N TYR A 66 14.80 -11.22 -5.09
CA TYR A 66 14.26 -12.43 -5.69
C TYR A 66 14.67 -12.54 -7.16
N ASN A 67 14.65 -13.75 -7.71
CA ASN A 67 14.87 -13.99 -9.13
C ASN A 67 13.53 -14.04 -9.86
N ALA A 68 13.28 -13.07 -10.74
CA ALA A 68 12.03 -13.01 -11.52
C ALA A 68 11.82 -14.25 -12.41
N SER A 69 12.90 -14.92 -12.84
CA SER A 69 12.83 -16.14 -13.67
C SER A 69 12.44 -17.40 -12.90
N GLU A 70 12.59 -17.39 -11.58
CA GLU A 70 12.20 -18.52 -10.72
C GLU A 70 10.77 -18.37 -10.19
N CYS A 71 10.13 -17.23 -10.45
CA CYS A 71 8.82 -16.93 -9.91
C CYS A 71 7.68 -17.36 -10.85
N PRO A 72 6.85 -18.34 -10.46
CA PRO A 72 5.80 -18.86 -11.34
C PRO A 72 4.60 -17.91 -11.50
N PHE A 73 4.52 -16.87 -10.68
CA PHE A 73 3.38 -15.93 -10.66
C PHE A 73 3.63 -14.65 -11.44
N VAL A 74 4.90 -14.35 -11.76
CA VAL A 74 5.26 -13.16 -12.53
C VAL A 74 4.83 -13.37 -13.98
N GLU A 75 4.10 -12.40 -14.54
CA GLU A 75 3.72 -12.47 -15.95
C GLU A 75 4.96 -12.35 -16.84
N GLN A 76 4.99 -13.08 -17.95
CA GLN A 76 6.13 -13.11 -18.86
C GLN A 76 6.57 -11.71 -19.32
N GLY A 77 5.62 -10.76 -19.43
CA GLY A 77 5.91 -9.36 -19.79
C GLY A 77 6.86 -8.64 -18.82
N PHE A 78 6.96 -9.07 -17.56
CA PHE A 78 7.81 -8.44 -16.55
C PHE A 78 9.15 -9.14 -16.31
N ASN A 79 9.39 -10.29 -16.93
CA ASN A 79 10.68 -10.97 -16.86
C ASN A 79 11.64 -10.44 -17.94
N CYS A 80 12.27 -9.29 -17.70
CA CYS A 80 13.18 -8.66 -18.67
C CYS A 80 14.35 -9.57 -19.08
N LEU A 81 14.91 -10.34 -18.14
CA LEU A 81 16.03 -11.25 -18.42
C LEU A 81 15.60 -12.36 -19.38
N ALA A 82 14.45 -12.99 -19.14
CA ALA A 82 13.89 -13.98 -20.08
C ALA A 82 13.46 -13.36 -21.42
N ASN A 83 13.11 -12.08 -21.43
CA ASN A 83 12.75 -11.32 -22.64
C ASN A 83 13.97 -10.77 -23.41
N GLY A 84 15.19 -11.24 -23.10
CA GLY A 84 16.40 -10.96 -23.88
C GLY A 84 17.22 -9.76 -23.43
N ARG A 85 16.90 -9.15 -22.27
CA ARG A 85 17.77 -8.15 -21.66
C ARG A 85 19.02 -8.82 -21.10
N MET A 86 20.19 -8.30 -21.46
CA MET A 86 21.49 -8.89 -21.11
C MET A 86 22.16 -8.23 -19.89
N ASP A 87 21.84 -6.97 -19.61
CA ASP A 87 22.37 -6.24 -18.45
C ASP A 87 21.57 -6.56 -17.19
N ASP A 88 22.24 -6.83 -16.07
CA ASP A 88 21.64 -7.15 -14.77
C ASP A 88 21.87 -6.07 -13.70
N ASP A 89 22.67 -5.05 -14.00
CA ASP A 89 23.07 -4.02 -13.03
C ASP A 89 21.89 -3.21 -12.50
N TYR A 90 20.80 -3.11 -13.27
CA TYR A 90 19.58 -2.46 -12.83
C TYR A 90 18.93 -3.16 -11.62
N LEU A 91 19.19 -4.45 -11.43
CA LEU A 91 18.66 -5.25 -10.31
C LEU A 91 19.41 -4.98 -9.00
N LYS A 92 20.63 -4.44 -9.06
CA LYS A 92 21.54 -4.23 -7.91
C LYS A 92 21.31 -2.90 -7.19
N TRP A 93 20.36 -2.09 -7.67
CA TRP A 93 20.06 -0.79 -7.08
C TRP A 93 19.10 -0.92 -5.90
N ARG A 94 19.45 -0.27 -4.79
CA ARG A 94 18.66 -0.17 -3.58
C ARG A 94 18.40 1.29 -3.23
N TRP A 95 17.17 1.60 -2.84
CA TRP A 95 16.83 2.91 -2.29
C TRP A 95 17.32 3.03 -0.84
N ARG A 96 18.07 4.10 -0.53
CA ARG A 96 18.57 4.41 0.82
C ARG A 96 18.16 5.82 1.26
N PRO A 97 17.28 5.95 2.26
CA PRO A 97 16.95 7.25 2.86
C PRO A 97 18.18 7.92 3.50
N LYS A 98 18.19 9.25 3.58
CA LYS A 98 19.36 9.99 4.11
C LYS A 98 19.60 9.79 5.60
N ASN A 99 18.52 9.74 6.38
CA ASN A 99 18.58 9.85 7.84
C ASN A 99 18.26 8.52 8.56
N CYS A 100 18.09 7.44 7.82
CA CYS A 100 17.69 6.14 8.34
C CYS A 100 17.94 5.02 7.33
N ASP A 101 18.10 3.79 7.83
CA ASP A 101 18.21 2.61 6.98
C ASP A 101 16.89 1.82 7.00
N ILE A 102 16.41 1.45 5.81
CA ILE A 102 15.23 0.58 5.66
C ILE A 102 15.66 -0.87 5.90
N PRO A 103 15.04 -1.62 6.83
CA PRO A 103 15.37 -3.02 7.06
C PRO A 103 15.06 -3.85 5.80
N LYS A 104 15.87 -4.88 5.56
CA LYS A 104 15.59 -5.83 4.48
C LYS A 104 14.25 -6.52 4.72
N VAL A 105 13.55 -6.81 3.63
CA VAL A 105 12.26 -7.51 3.69
C VAL A 105 12.48 -8.89 4.31
N ASN A 106 11.79 -9.15 5.41
CA ASN A 106 11.68 -10.49 5.98
C ASN A 106 10.30 -11.04 5.58
N VAL A 107 10.30 -11.93 4.59
CA VAL A 107 9.08 -12.51 4.01
C VAL A 107 8.22 -13.19 5.08
N GLN A 108 8.83 -13.94 5.99
CA GLN A 108 8.10 -14.61 7.07
C GLN A 108 7.37 -13.61 7.97
N ARG A 109 8.05 -12.54 8.41
CA ARG A 109 7.41 -11.49 9.23
C ARG A 109 6.32 -10.75 8.46
N ALA A 110 6.53 -10.48 7.18
CA ALA A 110 5.52 -9.84 6.34
C ALA A 110 4.26 -10.71 6.20
N LEU A 111 4.43 -12.01 5.93
CA LEU A 111 3.33 -12.96 5.84
C LEU A 111 2.60 -13.16 7.19
N GLU A 112 3.34 -13.20 8.30
CA GLU A 112 2.76 -13.24 9.65
C GLU A 112 1.94 -11.99 9.94
N ALA A 113 2.43 -10.80 9.57
CA ALA A 113 1.70 -9.54 9.73
C ALA A 113 0.44 -9.46 8.86
N LEU A 114 0.46 -10.10 7.68
CA LEU A 114 -0.67 -10.18 6.75
C LEU A 114 -1.58 -11.39 7.01
N ARG A 115 -1.31 -12.22 8.02
CA ARG A 115 -2.12 -13.39 8.34
C ARG A 115 -3.56 -12.99 8.66
N ASN A 116 -4.52 -13.67 8.04
CA ASN A 116 -5.95 -13.41 8.16
C ASN A 116 -6.38 -12.00 7.69
N LYS A 117 -5.55 -11.32 6.89
CA LYS A 117 -5.88 -10.03 6.26
C LYS A 117 -5.93 -10.20 4.75
N ARG A 118 -6.70 -9.35 4.08
CA ARG A 118 -6.73 -9.26 2.61
C ARG A 118 -6.15 -7.91 2.20
N VAL A 119 -5.13 -7.94 1.34
CA VAL A 119 -4.55 -6.75 0.71
C VAL A 119 -5.13 -6.65 -0.69
N VAL A 120 -5.60 -5.45 -1.07
CA VAL A 120 -6.16 -5.18 -2.39
C VAL A 120 -5.47 -3.95 -2.96
N PHE A 121 -4.91 -4.07 -4.16
CA PHE A 121 -4.33 -2.96 -4.91
C PHE A 121 -5.39 -2.36 -5.83
N VAL A 122 -5.56 -1.05 -5.78
CA VAL A 122 -6.56 -0.32 -6.59
C VAL A 122 -5.83 0.78 -7.34
N GLY A 123 -5.84 0.73 -8.67
CA GLY A 123 -5.20 1.71 -9.53
C GLY A 123 -5.15 1.27 -10.98
N ASP A 124 -4.21 1.84 -11.73
CA ASP A 124 -3.95 1.54 -13.13
C ASP A 124 -2.94 0.38 -13.30
N SER A 125 -2.35 0.25 -14.49
CA SER A 125 -1.32 -0.74 -14.77
C SER A 125 -0.10 -0.66 -13.84
N MET A 126 0.24 0.50 -13.29
CA MET A 126 1.34 0.66 -12.35
C MET A 126 1.00 0.08 -10.97
N SER A 127 -0.28 0.08 -10.58
CA SER A 127 -0.71 -0.64 -9.36
C SER A 127 -0.60 -2.15 -9.52
N ARG A 128 -0.80 -2.67 -10.74
CA ARG A 128 -0.61 -4.09 -11.05
C ARG A 128 0.86 -4.50 -10.96
N THR A 129 1.79 -3.69 -11.48
CA THR A 129 3.23 -4.00 -11.38
C THR A 129 3.73 -4.02 -9.94
N GLN A 130 3.21 -3.14 -9.09
CA GLN A 130 3.50 -3.15 -7.64
C GLN A 130 2.98 -4.40 -6.96
N TRP A 131 1.76 -4.83 -7.29
CA TRP A 131 1.20 -6.08 -6.78
C TRP A 131 2.05 -7.29 -7.20
N GLU A 132 2.46 -7.37 -8.47
CA GLU A 132 3.33 -8.45 -8.98
C GLU A 132 4.72 -8.46 -8.35
N SER A 133 5.20 -7.30 -7.87
CA SER A 133 6.45 -7.22 -7.10
C SER A 133 6.28 -7.62 -5.63
N LEU A 134 5.05 -7.55 -5.09
CA LEU A 134 4.75 -7.92 -3.70
C LEU A 134 4.40 -9.40 -3.55
N ILE A 135 3.75 -10.01 -4.54
CA ILE A 135 3.45 -11.43 -4.49
C ILE A 135 4.75 -12.20 -4.29
N VAL A 136 4.74 -13.06 -3.27
CA VAL A 136 5.96 -13.74 -2.82
C VAL A 136 6.40 -14.72 -3.89
N CYS A 137 7.47 -14.33 -4.58
CA CYS A 137 8.58 -15.21 -4.93
C CYS A 137 9.47 -15.30 -3.66
#